data_AF-A0A973ITW1-F1
#
_entry.id   AF-A0A973ITW1-F1
#
_cell.length_a   1.000
_cell.length_b   1.000
_cell.length_c   1.000
_cell.angle_alpha   90.00
_cell.angle_beta   90.00
_cell.angle_gamma   90.00
#
_symmetry.space_group_name_H-M   'P 1'
#
loop_
_entity.id
_entity.type
_entity.pdbx_description
1 polymer ?
#
loop_
_entity_poly.entity_id
_entity_poly.type
_entity_poly.pdbx_seq_one_letter_code
_entity_poly.pdbx_strand_id
1 'polypeptide(L)'
;MKSIPEMLKNRPWLGWVIFLATVVVVFLLGMLASSIIERRAEAVFAYSPKLDFQPYEPRNAKWGEFFPREYNTYMKTADTGFRSKYNGSAMVDMLEESPRMAVLWAGYLFSRDYNQGRGHYYSVTDVHNTLRTGAPVNNVPSPQPNTCWTCKSPDVPRLMNQVGVAEFYRGSWDTKGTEVINPIGCADCHDPKTMNLRISRPALLEAFEAMGKDISKVSHQEMRSLVCAQCHVEYYFNKSMYEGVQYLVFPWKNGTTAEEIEKYYDDINFSDWTHQLSRAPMLKAQHPDYEIFLTGTHASRGVSCADCHMPFISEGGQKFTDHHIQSPLNNVANSCQVCHREETQKLISDVY
;
A
#
# COMPACT_ATOMS: atom_id res chain seq x y z
N MET A 1 26.61 -55.73 -20.99
CA MET A 1 25.84 -55.02 -22.05
C MET A 1 26.82 -54.67 -23.16
N LYS A 2 26.50 -54.97 -24.42
CA LYS A 2 27.35 -54.59 -25.57
C LYS A 2 27.44 -53.06 -25.63
N SER A 3 28.61 -52.52 -25.94
CA SER A 3 28.78 -51.08 -26.07
C SER A 3 27.97 -50.55 -27.27
N ILE A 4 27.45 -49.32 -27.20
CA ILE A 4 26.74 -48.67 -28.31
C ILE A 4 27.52 -48.76 -29.64
N PRO A 5 28.87 -48.58 -29.67
CA PRO A 5 29.68 -48.79 -30.86
C PRO A 5 29.65 -50.23 -31.41
N GLU A 6 29.69 -51.26 -30.55
CA GLU A 6 29.62 -52.66 -30.98
C GLU A 6 28.23 -53.08 -31.51
N MET A 7 27.16 -52.44 -31.00
CA MET A 7 25.80 -52.65 -31.51
C MET A 7 25.60 -52.01 -32.88
N LEU A 8 26.17 -50.81 -33.08
CA LEU A 8 26.13 -50.08 -34.36
C LEU A 8 26.93 -50.79 -35.47
N LYS A 9 28.05 -51.44 -35.11
CA LYS A 9 28.89 -52.21 -36.05
C LYS A 9 28.19 -53.47 -36.59
N ASN A 10 27.34 -54.11 -35.78
CA ASN A 10 26.64 -55.34 -36.14
C ASN A 10 25.25 -55.10 -36.78
N ARG A 11 24.65 -53.92 -36.56
CA ARG A 11 23.32 -53.55 -37.09
C ARG A 11 23.32 -52.08 -37.51
N PRO A 12 23.76 -51.76 -38.74
CA PRO A 12 23.85 -50.38 -39.23
C PRO A 12 22.50 -49.63 -39.19
N TRP A 13 21.39 -50.36 -39.38
CA TRP A 13 20.04 -49.82 -39.30
C TRP A 13 19.69 -49.24 -37.92
N LEU A 14 20.29 -49.76 -36.84
CA LEU A 14 20.07 -49.28 -35.48
C LEU A 14 20.62 -47.86 -35.29
N GLY A 15 21.71 -47.51 -35.99
CA GLY A 15 22.26 -46.15 -36.00
C GLY A 15 21.33 -45.15 -36.67
N TRP A 16 20.72 -45.54 -37.79
CA TRP A 16 19.70 -44.73 -38.46
C TRP A 16 18.44 -44.53 -37.61
N VAL A 17 18.02 -45.55 -36.85
CA VAL A 17 16.89 -45.44 -35.91
C VAL A 17 17.20 -44.49 -34.76
N ILE A 18 18.38 -44.59 -34.14
CA ILE A 18 18.80 -43.68 -33.05
C ILE A 18 18.93 -42.24 -33.57
N PHE A 19 19.50 -42.05 -34.77
CA PHE A 19 19.61 -40.74 -35.40
C PHE A 19 18.23 -40.12 -35.64
N LEU A 20 17.30 -40.85 -36.29
CA LEU A 20 15.94 -40.37 -36.54
C LEU A 20 15.18 -40.07 -35.24
N ALA A 21 15.29 -40.94 -34.23
CA ALA A 21 14.68 -40.70 -32.92
C ALA A 21 15.22 -39.42 -32.26
N THR A 22 16.53 -39.18 -32.35
CA THR A 22 17.17 -37.97 -31.81
C THR A 22 16.70 -36.72 -32.55
N VAL A 23 16.60 -36.77 -33.88
CA VAL A 23 16.07 -35.67 -34.71
C VAL A 23 14.63 -35.33 -34.32
N VAL A 24 13.79 -36.35 -34.10
CA VAL A 24 12.39 -36.15 -33.66
C VAL A 24 12.34 -35.50 -32.26
N VAL A 25 13.16 -35.95 -31.31
CA VAL A 25 13.20 -35.38 -29.96
C VAL A 25 13.67 -33.92 -29.99
N VAL A 26 14.74 -33.62 -30.74
CA VAL A 26 15.24 -32.24 -30.88
C VAL A 26 14.22 -31.34 -31.57
N PHE A 27 13.52 -31.84 -32.58
CA PHE A 27 12.44 -31.12 -33.25
C PHE A 27 11.28 -30.81 -32.29
N LEU A 28 10.83 -31.79 -31.49
CA LEU A 28 9.78 -31.59 -30.49
C LEU A 28 10.20 -30.58 -29.41
N LEU A 29 11.45 -30.64 -28.93
CA LEU A 29 11.99 -29.65 -27.99
C LEU A 29 12.07 -28.25 -28.61
N GLY A 30 12.44 -28.15 -29.88
CA GLY A 30 12.45 -26.90 -30.64
C GLY A 30 11.04 -26.31 -30.79
N MET A 31 10.04 -27.13 -31.11
CA MET A 31 8.64 -26.68 -31.17
C MET A 31 8.12 -26.25 -29.80
N LEU A 32 8.47 -26.96 -28.72
CA LEU A 32 8.09 -26.57 -27.36
C LEU A 32 8.72 -25.23 -26.98
N ALA A 33 10.00 -25.03 -27.26
CA ALA A 33 10.69 -23.76 -27.03
C ALA A 33 10.06 -22.62 -27.85
N SER A 34 9.76 -22.86 -29.13
CA SER A 34 9.07 -21.89 -29.99
C SER A 34 7.70 -21.53 -29.43
N SER A 35 6.90 -22.52 -29.02
CA SER A 35 5.57 -22.30 -28.43
C SER A 35 5.64 -21.51 -27.11
N ILE A 36 6.64 -21.76 -26.27
CA ILE A 36 6.85 -21.02 -25.02
C ILE A 36 7.23 -19.56 -25.32
N ILE A 37 8.12 -19.33 -26.29
CA ILE A 37 8.55 -17.98 -26.68
C ILE A 37 7.39 -17.21 -27.30
N GLU A 38 6.65 -17.83 -28.20
CA GLU A 38 5.49 -17.24 -28.87
C GLU A 38 4.39 -16.89 -27.86
N ARG A 39 4.02 -17.81 -26.95
CA ARG A 39 3.06 -17.51 -25.87
C ARG A 39 3.55 -16.45 -24.91
N ARG A 40 4.86 -16.38 -24.61
CA ARG A 40 5.42 -15.30 -23.79
C ARG A 40 5.35 -13.96 -24.52
N ALA A 41 5.62 -13.92 -25.82
CA ALA A 41 5.50 -12.71 -26.62
C ALA A 41 4.04 -12.27 -26.75
N GLU A 42 3.12 -13.20 -27.05
CA GLU A 42 1.68 -12.95 -27.08
C GLU A 42 1.18 -12.43 -25.73
N ALA A 43 1.64 -12.97 -24.60
CA ALA A 43 1.26 -12.47 -23.27
C ALA A 43 1.70 -11.01 -23.02
N VAL A 44 2.77 -10.55 -23.67
CA VAL A 44 3.24 -9.16 -23.57
C VAL A 44 2.40 -8.23 -24.46
N PHE A 45 1.92 -8.70 -25.62
CA PHE A 45 1.21 -7.87 -26.60
C PHE A 45 -0.32 -8.01 -26.58
N ALA A 46 -0.88 -9.08 -26.00
CA ALA A 46 -2.31 -9.38 -26.09
C ALA A 46 -3.21 -8.45 -25.27
N TYR A 47 -2.69 -7.69 -24.31
CA TYR A 47 -3.51 -6.89 -23.40
C TYR A 47 -2.80 -5.61 -22.93
N SER A 48 -2.52 -4.69 -23.85
CA SER A 48 -2.39 -3.27 -23.47
C SER A 48 -3.64 -2.54 -23.96
N PRO A 49 -4.76 -2.62 -23.22
CA PRO A 49 -5.95 -1.89 -23.59
C PRO A 49 -5.62 -0.41 -23.71
N LYS A 50 -6.18 0.26 -24.71
CA LYS A 50 -6.10 1.72 -24.79
C LYS A 50 -6.83 2.28 -23.58
N LEU A 51 -6.08 2.76 -22.60
CA LEU A 51 -6.63 3.35 -21.39
C LEU A 51 -7.27 4.69 -21.75
N ASP A 52 -8.55 4.84 -21.41
CA ASP A 52 -9.34 6.07 -21.60
C ASP A 52 -9.94 6.53 -20.28
N PHE A 53 -9.14 6.49 -19.22
CA PHE A 53 -9.54 7.04 -17.94
C PHE A 53 -9.46 8.56 -17.98
N GLN A 54 -10.46 9.22 -17.40
CA GLN A 54 -10.36 10.64 -17.08
C GLN A 54 -9.18 10.87 -16.12
N PRO A 55 -8.54 12.04 -16.15
CA PRO A 55 -7.58 12.42 -15.12
C PRO A 55 -8.23 12.26 -13.75
N TYR A 56 -7.60 11.45 -12.88
CA TYR A 56 -8.11 11.14 -11.53
C TYR A 56 -9.43 10.36 -11.47
N GLU A 57 -9.69 9.43 -12.39
CA GLU A 57 -10.83 8.48 -12.30
C GLU A 57 -10.84 7.72 -10.95
N PRO A 58 -11.76 8.03 -10.02
CA PRO A 58 -11.69 7.50 -8.65
C PRO A 58 -12.37 6.14 -8.49
N ARG A 59 -13.16 5.68 -9.48
CA ARG A 59 -13.98 4.47 -9.34
C ARG A 59 -13.14 3.22 -9.64
N ASN A 60 -12.72 2.50 -8.61
CA ASN A 60 -11.91 1.28 -8.73
C ASN A 60 -12.49 0.25 -9.70
N ALA A 61 -13.82 0.10 -9.77
CA ALA A 61 -14.48 -0.80 -10.70
C ALA A 61 -14.20 -0.50 -12.18
N LYS A 62 -14.01 0.79 -12.55
CA LYS A 62 -13.63 1.18 -13.92
C LYS A 62 -12.23 0.71 -14.28
N TRP A 63 -11.32 0.71 -13.32
CA TRP A 63 -9.98 0.15 -13.51
C TRP A 63 -10.04 -1.38 -13.65
N GLY A 64 -10.92 -2.04 -12.90
CA GLY A 64 -11.16 -3.48 -12.96
C GLY A 64 -11.69 -4.01 -14.30
N GLU A 65 -12.32 -3.17 -15.12
CA GLU A 65 -12.72 -3.52 -16.50
C GLU A 65 -11.48 -3.83 -17.38
N PHE A 66 -10.33 -3.23 -17.07
CA PHE A 66 -9.07 -3.37 -17.81
C PHE A 66 -8.01 -4.21 -17.08
N PHE A 67 -8.03 -4.19 -15.75
CA PHE A 67 -7.07 -4.88 -14.87
C PHE A 67 -7.79 -5.83 -13.89
N PRO A 68 -8.49 -6.87 -14.38
CA PRO A 68 -9.36 -7.70 -13.56
C PRO A 68 -8.59 -8.50 -12.50
N ARG A 69 -7.32 -8.88 -12.73
CA ARG A 69 -6.53 -9.66 -11.76
C ARG A 69 -6.16 -8.83 -10.54
N GLU A 70 -5.64 -7.63 -10.78
CA GLU A 70 -5.30 -6.64 -9.76
C GLU A 70 -6.55 -6.19 -9.02
N TYR A 71 -7.64 -5.90 -9.73
CA TYR A 71 -8.90 -5.53 -9.10
C TYR A 71 -9.49 -6.65 -8.24
N ASN A 72 -9.52 -7.89 -8.73
CA ASN A 72 -10.07 -9.01 -7.97
C ASN A 72 -9.26 -9.30 -6.71
N THR A 73 -7.94 -9.15 -6.74
CA THR A 73 -7.11 -9.27 -5.53
C THR A 73 -7.28 -8.10 -4.58
N TYR A 74 -7.39 -6.87 -5.09
CA TYR A 74 -7.75 -5.70 -4.29
C TYR A 74 -9.09 -5.89 -3.55
N MET A 75 -10.10 -6.43 -4.21
CA MET A 75 -11.42 -6.68 -3.60
C MET A 75 -11.35 -7.66 -2.41
N LYS A 76 -10.31 -8.49 -2.32
CA LYS A 76 -10.10 -9.36 -1.15
C LYS A 76 -9.76 -8.56 0.12
N THR A 77 -9.38 -7.29 0.02
CA THR A 77 -9.23 -6.42 1.20
C THR A 77 -10.56 -6.17 1.95
N ALA A 78 -11.70 -6.59 1.39
CA ALA A 78 -12.96 -6.68 2.13
C ALA A 78 -12.99 -7.85 3.14
N ASP A 79 -12.06 -8.81 3.06
CA ASP A 79 -11.98 -9.93 4.00
C ASP A 79 -11.43 -9.46 5.36
N THR A 80 -12.24 -9.66 6.40
CA THR A 80 -11.93 -9.31 7.80
C THR A 80 -11.72 -10.55 8.67
N GLY A 81 -11.58 -11.74 8.06
CA GLY A 81 -11.50 -13.01 8.78
C GLY A 81 -10.14 -13.31 9.42
N PHE A 82 -9.06 -12.65 9.02
CA PHE A 82 -7.72 -12.97 9.50
C PHE A 82 -7.39 -12.29 10.83
N ARG A 83 -6.92 -13.07 11.80
CA ARG A 83 -6.36 -12.62 13.08
C ARG A 83 -5.03 -13.34 13.35
N SER A 84 -3.97 -12.56 13.58
CA SER A 84 -2.70 -13.02 14.13
C SER A 84 -2.64 -12.75 15.64
N LYS A 85 -1.50 -13.04 16.29
CA LYS A 85 -1.31 -12.77 17.74
C LYS A 85 -1.54 -11.30 18.13
N TYR A 86 -1.13 -10.35 17.29
CA TYR A 86 -1.18 -8.92 17.62
C TYR A 86 -1.97 -8.05 16.64
N ASN A 87 -2.14 -8.49 15.39
CA ASN A 87 -2.75 -7.69 14.31
C ASN A 87 -3.59 -8.58 13.36
N GLY A 88 -4.30 -7.99 12.41
CA GLY A 88 -5.03 -8.75 11.39
C GLY A 88 -5.88 -7.85 10.49
N SER A 89 -6.87 -8.44 9.82
CA SER A 89 -7.90 -7.69 9.10
C SER A 89 -9.23 -7.62 9.86
N ALA A 90 -9.35 -8.36 10.97
CA ALA A 90 -10.51 -8.28 11.83
C ALA A 90 -10.61 -6.91 12.52
N MET A 91 -11.85 -6.45 12.69
CA MET A 91 -12.14 -5.30 13.52
C MET A 91 -11.82 -5.65 14.98
N VAL A 92 -10.94 -4.86 15.60
CA VAL A 92 -10.53 -4.97 17.00
C VAL A 92 -10.60 -3.56 17.60
N ASP A 93 -11.37 -3.40 18.67
CA ASP A 93 -11.40 -2.17 19.46
C ASP A 93 -10.14 -2.10 20.32
N MET A 94 -9.23 -1.18 19.98
CA MET A 94 -7.96 -1.04 20.68
C MET A 94 -8.12 -0.37 22.05
N LEU A 95 -9.23 0.33 22.29
CA LEU A 95 -9.57 0.87 23.60
C LEU A 95 -10.09 -0.24 24.53
N GLU A 96 -10.77 -1.26 23.99
CA GLU A 96 -11.14 -2.46 24.73
C GLU A 96 -9.90 -3.31 25.07
N GLU A 97 -9.03 -3.57 24.09
CA GLU A 97 -7.78 -4.33 24.29
C GLU A 97 -6.79 -3.62 25.23
N SER A 98 -6.74 -2.28 25.18
CA SER A 98 -5.83 -1.48 25.98
C SER A 98 -6.51 -0.23 26.55
N PRO A 99 -7.31 -0.37 27.62
CA PRO A 99 -8.07 0.74 28.21
C PRO A 99 -7.21 1.91 28.69
N ARG A 100 -5.92 1.68 28.95
CA ARG A 100 -4.96 2.75 29.26
C ARG A 100 -4.87 3.80 28.16
N MET A 101 -5.13 3.45 26.90
CA MET A 101 -5.11 4.39 25.77
C MET A 101 -6.15 5.50 25.93
N ALA A 102 -7.33 5.19 26.48
CA ALA A 102 -8.35 6.20 26.76
C ALA A 102 -7.86 7.23 27.80
N VAL A 103 -7.07 6.78 28.78
CA VAL A 103 -6.44 7.67 29.78
C VAL A 103 -5.33 8.50 29.14
N LEU A 104 -4.44 7.88 28.34
CA LEU A 104 -3.32 8.56 27.67
C LEU A 104 -3.80 9.62 26.66
N TRP A 105 -5.00 9.45 26.11
CA TRP A 105 -5.61 10.39 25.16
C TRP A 105 -6.75 11.20 25.77
N ALA A 106 -6.78 11.35 27.11
CA ALA A 106 -7.83 12.11 27.76
C ALA A 106 -7.88 13.56 27.25
N GLY A 107 -9.05 13.97 26.76
CA GLY A 107 -9.26 15.27 26.11
C GLY A 107 -9.07 15.26 24.59
N TYR A 108 -8.68 14.12 23.99
CA TYR A 108 -8.49 13.97 22.55
C TYR A 108 -9.44 12.92 21.97
N LEU A 109 -9.79 13.07 20.68
CA LEU A 109 -10.87 12.27 20.07
C LEU A 109 -10.55 10.77 19.99
N PHE A 110 -9.27 10.39 19.99
CA PHE A 110 -8.86 8.98 20.06
C PHE A 110 -9.26 8.28 21.36
N SER A 111 -9.54 9.00 22.45
CA SER A 111 -10.08 8.39 23.68
C SER A 111 -11.54 7.93 23.55
N ARG A 112 -12.24 8.32 22.48
CA ARG A 112 -13.64 7.96 22.23
C ARG A 112 -13.78 6.70 21.39
N ASP A 113 -12.89 6.54 20.40
CA ASP A 113 -12.93 5.44 19.46
C ASP A 113 -11.57 5.32 18.74
N TYR A 114 -10.98 4.13 18.80
CA TYR A 114 -9.76 3.79 18.12
C TYR A 114 -9.72 2.29 17.85
N ASN A 115 -9.87 1.91 16.59
CA ASN A 115 -9.89 0.52 16.15
C ASN A 115 -8.63 0.19 15.36
N GLN A 116 -8.25 -1.09 15.36
CA GLN A 116 -7.21 -1.62 14.50
C GLN A 116 -7.57 -1.37 13.03
N GLY A 117 -6.57 -1.02 12.23
CA GLY A 117 -6.73 -0.94 10.77
C GLY A 117 -7.19 -2.28 10.18
N ARG A 118 -8.05 -2.20 9.16
CA ARG A 118 -8.45 -3.32 8.31
C ARG A 118 -8.21 -2.97 6.84
N GLY A 119 -8.66 -3.82 5.93
CA GLY A 119 -8.34 -3.66 4.50
C GLY A 119 -8.85 -2.36 3.89
N HIS A 120 -8.13 -1.88 2.87
CA HIS A 120 -8.36 -0.60 2.19
C HIS A 120 -9.80 -0.41 1.68
N TYR A 121 -10.50 -1.50 1.37
CA TYR A 121 -11.92 -1.49 1.02
C TYR A 121 -12.80 -0.70 2.01
N TYR A 122 -12.45 -0.71 3.29
CA TYR A 122 -13.24 -0.06 4.35
C TYR A 122 -12.80 1.36 4.68
N SER A 123 -11.79 1.91 3.99
CA SER A 123 -11.22 3.23 4.29
C SER A 123 -12.25 4.36 4.40
N VAL A 124 -13.21 4.44 3.48
CA VAL A 124 -14.31 5.42 3.53
C VAL A 124 -15.36 5.05 4.58
N THR A 125 -15.73 3.77 4.67
CA THR A 125 -16.71 3.29 5.66
C THR A 125 -16.26 3.57 7.09
N ASP A 126 -14.99 3.30 7.41
CA ASP A 126 -14.46 3.41 8.76
C ASP A 126 -14.27 4.86 9.20
N VAL A 127 -13.92 5.76 8.27
CA VAL A 127 -13.86 7.20 8.60
C VAL A 127 -15.26 7.80 8.79
N HIS A 128 -16.29 7.25 8.14
CA HIS A 128 -17.68 7.61 8.44
C HIS A 128 -18.16 7.07 9.78
N ASN A 129 -17.77 5.85 10.14
CA ASN A 129 -18.28 5.18 11.33
C ASN A 129 -17.57 5.56 12.62
N THR A 130 -16.34 6.05 12.53
CA THR A 130 -15.57 6.34 13.73
C THR A 130 -16.19 7.47 14.55
N LEU A 131 -16.26 7.31 15.87
CA LEU A 131 -16.80 8.36 16.75
C LEU A 131 -15.95 9.64 16.73
N ARG A 132 -14.73 9.57 16.17
CA ARG A 132 -13.82 10.70 16.04
C ARG A 132 -14.29 11.76 15.05
N THR A 133 -15.06 11.41 14.04
CA THR A 133 -15.65 12.37 13.07
C THR A 133 -16.98 12.94 13.54
N GLY A 134 -17.48 12.48 14.69
CA GLY A 134 -18.72 12.98 15.30
C GLY A 134 -19.97 12.60 14.52
N ALA A 135 -21.07 13.30 14.79
CA ALA A 135 -22.36 13.10 14.13
C ALA A 135 -22.84 14.43 13.54
N PRO A 136 -22.31 14.84 12.38
CA PRO A 136 -22.68 16.10 11.76
C PRO A 136 -24.14 16.06 11.29
N VAL A 137 -25.00 16.85 11.93
CA VAL A 137 -26.43 16.98 11.61
C VAL A 137 -26.90 18.41 11.90
N ASN A 138 -27.91 18.90 11.18
CA ASN A 138 -28.58 20.18 11.49
C ASN A 138 -27.62 21.38 11.69
N ASN A 139 -26.67 21.59 10.75
CA ASN A 139 -25.63 22.63 10.81
C ASN A 139 -24.62 22.47 11.97
N VAL A 140 -24.58 21.33 12.66
CA VAL A 140 -23.48 21.00 13.57
C VAL A 140 -22.36 20.40 12.72
N PRO A 141 -21.23 21.11 12.53
CA PRO A 141 -20.12 20.58 11.74
C PRO A 141 -19.43 19.43 12.47
N SER A 142 -18.73 18.59 11.72
CA SER A 142 -17.81 17.63 12.28
C SER A 142 -16.72 18.34 13.11
N PRO A 143 -16.26 17.78 14.24
CA PRO A 143 -15.10 18.30 14.95
C PRO A 143 -13.79 18.13 14.17
N GLN A 144 -13.79 17.33 13.10
CA GLN A 144 -12.62 17.06 12.26
C GLN A 144 -12.58 17.96 11.02
N PRO A 145 -11.39 18.37 10.55
CA PRO A 145 -11.25 19.09 9.30
C PRO A 145 -11.40 18.19 8.07
N ASN A 146 -11.62 18.79 6.90
CA ASN A 146 -11.60 18.07 5.62
C ASN A 146 -10.30 17.30 5.35
N THR A 147 -9.19 17.72 5.98
CA THR A 147 -7.90 17.03 5.95
C THR A 147 -7.98 15.56 6.38
N CYS A 148 -8.96 15.16 7.21
CA CYS A 148 -9.17 13.77 7.58
C CYS A 148 -9.55 12.84 6.41
N TRP A 149 -10.01 13.39 5.28
CA TRP A 149 -10.27 12.61 4.06
C TRP A 149 -9.00 12.20 3.32
N THR A 150 -7.89 12.91 3.52
CA THR A 150 -6.73 12.88 2.62
C THR A 150 -6.27 11.47 2.29
N CYS A 151 -6.14 10.64 3.32
CA CYS A 151 -5.61 9.27 3.22
C CYS A 151 -6.73 8.21 3.21
N LYS A 152 -7.89 8.51 2.60
CA LYS A 152 -9.07 7.62 2.64
C LYS A 152 -9.67 7.31 1.27
N SER A 153 -9.30 8.03 0.22
CA SER A 153 -9.99 7.91 -1.07
C SER A 153 -9.21 8.48 -2.26
N PRO A 154 -9.36 7.90 -3.47
CA PRO A 154 -8.90 8.50 -4.71
C PRO A 154 -9.73 9.71 -5.17
N ASP A 155 -10.87 10.00 -4.54
CA ASP A 155 -11.62 11.25 -4.76
C ASP A 155 -10.84 12.48 -4.26
N VAL A 156 -9.90 12.29 -3.32
CA VAL A 156 -9.09 13.37 -2.74
C VAL A 156 -8.25 14.08 -3.81
N PRO A 157 -7.35 13.41 -4.56
CA PRO A 157 -6.58 14.08 -5.60
C PRO A 157 -7.46 14.66 -6.71
N ARG A 158 -8.61 14.03 -7.03
CA ARG A 158 -9.61 14.59 -7.95
C ARG A 158 -10.12 15.95 -7.45
N LEU A 159 -10.55 16.03 -6.20
CA LEU A 159 -11.08 17.26 -5.60
C LEU A 159 -9.99 18.32 -5.44
N MET A 160 -8.79 17.94 -4.98
CA MET A 160 -7.64 18.85 -4.90
C MET A 160 -7.30 19.47 -6.26
N ASN A 161 -7.40 18.69 -7.34
CA ASN A 161 -7.19 19.21 -8.70
C ASN A 161 -8.32 20.16 -9.15
N GLN A 162 -9.54 20.00 -8.65
CA GLN A 162 -10.69 20.84 -9.01
C GLN A 162 -10.72 22.17 -8.24
N VAL A 163 -10.46 22.13 -6.92
CA VAL A 163 -10.63 23.30 -6.04
C VAL A 163 -9.32 23.88 -5.50
N GLY A 164 -8.21 23.17 -5.64
CA GLY A 164 -6.92 23.49 -5.02
C GLY A 164 -6.70 22.77 -3.69
N VAL A 165 -5.44 22.53 -3.33
CA VAL A 165 -5.07 21.73 -2.14
C VAL A 165 -5.51 22.39 -0.83
N ALA A 166 -5.16 23.66 -0.63
CA ALA A 166 -5.52 24.39 0.60
C ALA A 166 -7.04 24.54 0.74
N GLU A 167 -7.76 24.72 -0.37
CA GLU A 167 -9.22 24.84 -0.36
C GLU A 167 -9.91 23.49 -0.13
N PHE A 168 -9.31 22.38 -0.58
CA PHE A 168 -9.79 21.05 -0.20
C PHE A 168 -9.74 20.85 1.32
N TYR A 169 -8.65 21.27 1.98
CA TYR A 169 -8.49 21.16 3.43
C TYR A 169 -9.34 22.14 4.25
N ARG A 170 -9.89 23.19 3.64
CA ARG A 170 -10.70 24.20 4.33
C ARG A 170 -12.03 23.61 4.79
N GLY A 171 -12.45 23.96 6.00
CA GLY A 171 -13.75 23.58 6.55
C GLY A 171 -13.76 22.23 7.28
N SER A 172 -14.95 21.77 7.65
CA SER A 172 -15.17 20.55 8.42
C SER A 172 -15.40 19.34 7.52
N TRP A 173 -14.96 18.17 8.01
CA TRP A 173 -14.95 16.88 7.31
C TRP A 173 -16.28 16.53 6.63
N ASP A 174 -17.41 16.87 7.24
CA ASP A 174 -18.74 16.58 6.71
C ASP A 174 -19.01 17.23 5.35
N THR A 175 -18.37 18.37 5.05
CA THR A 175 -18.63 19.15 3.82
C THR A 175 -18.15 18.47 2.54
N LYS A 176 -17.32 17.43 2.62
CA LYS A 176 -16.86 16.64 1.46
C LYS A 176 -17.44 15.23 1.43
N GLY A 177 -18.26 14.84 2.42
CA GLY A 177 -18.76 13.47 2.57
C GLY A 177 -19.62 12.97 1.41
N THR A 178 -20.27 13.86 0.65
CA THR A 178 -21.05 13.49 -0.55
C THR A 178 -20.20 13.27 -1.80
N GLU A 179 -18.96 13.76 -1.79
CA GLU A 179 -18.03 13.70 -2.92
C GLU A 179 -16.93 12.64 -2.74
N VAL A 180 -16.56 12.35 -1.49
CA VAL A 180 -15.53 11.37 -1.13
C VAL A 180 -16.19 10.04 -0.78
N ILE A 181 -16.45 9.23 -1.81
CA ILE A 181 -17.27 8.01 -1.69
C ILE A 181 -16.54 6.74 -2.13
N ASN A 182 -15.44 6.86 -2.87
CA ASN A 182 -14.67 5.71 -3.33
C ASN A 182 -13.60 5.34 -2.29
N PRO A 183 -13.47 4.08 -1.85
CA PRO A 183 -12.37 3.68 -0.98
C PRO A 183 -11.02 3.76 -1.70
N ILE A 184 -9.94 3.86 -0.92
CA ILE A 184 -8.54 3.81 -1.41
C ILE A 184 -8.41 2.76 -2.51
N GLY A 185 -7.82 3.12 -3.66
CA GLY A 185 -7.59 2.16 -4.72
C GLY A 185 -6.71 2.65 -5.86
N CYS A 186 -7.02 2.26 -7.09
CA CYS A 186 -6.07 2.25 -8.21
C CYS A 186 -5.44 3.62 -8.46
N ALA A 187 -6.27 4.67 -8.48
CA ALA A 187 -5.83 6.03 -8.79
C ALA A 187 -4.97 6.67 -7.68
N ASP A 188 -4.96 6.13 -6.46
CA ASP A 188 -4.08 6.63 -5.39
C ASP A 188 -2.59 6.33 -5.66
N CYS A 189 -2.32 5.27 -6.43
CA CYS A 189 -0.97 4.76 -6.64
C CYS A 189 -0.57 4.69 -8.12
N HIS A 190 -1.52 4.66 -9.06
CA HIS A 190 -1.23 4.49 -10.48
C HIS A 190 -1.61 5.70 -11.33
N ASP A 191 -0.75 6.03 -12.28
CA ASP A 191 -1.04 6.97 -13.34
C ASP A 191 -2.06 6.38 -14.33
N PRO A 192 -3.18 7.05 -14.62
CA PRO A 192 -4.26 6.52 -15.46
C PRO A 192 -3.89 6.30 -16.93
N LYS A 193 -2.78 6.86 -17.41
CA LYS A 193 -2.35 6.74 -18.81
C LYS A 193 -1.26 5.69 -18.99
N THR A 194 -0.33 5.64 -18.05
CA THR A 194 0.89 4.84 -18.15
C THR A 194 0.91 3.64 -17.21
N MET A 195 0.02 3.61 -16.21
CA MET A 195 0.02 2.66 -15.08
C MET A 195 1.28 2.68 -14.22
N ASN A 196 2.19 3.61 -14.46
CA ASN A 196 3.36 3.82 -13.61
C ASN A 196 2.91 4.18 -12.19
N LEU A 197 3.72 3.79 -11.21
CA LEU A 197 3.55 4.24 -9.84
C LEU A 197 3.67 5.77 -9.79
N ARG A 198 2.75 6.42 -9.08
CA ARG A 198 2.73 7.87 -8.89
C ARG A 198 2.46 8.23 -7.44
N ILE A 199 2.92 9.41 -7.08
CA ILE A 199 2.49 10.09 -5.86
C ILE A 199 1.37 11.04 -6.25
N SER A 200 0.16 10.79 -5.75
CA SER A 200 -1.05 11.56 -6.08
C SER A 200 -1.34 12.69 -5.09
N ARG A 201 -0.63 12.74 -3.96
CA ARG A 201 -0.85 13.70 -2.88
C ARG A 201 0.38 14.58 -2.64
N PRO A 202 0.20 15.89 -2.40
CA PRO A 202 1.32 16.82 -2.29
C PRO A 202 2.14 16.64 -1.02
N ALA A 203 1.54 16.22 0.11
CA ALA A 203 2.23 16.18 1.41
C ALA A 203 3.54 15.38 1.40
N LEU A 204 3.61 14.26 0.67
CA LEU A 204 4.84 13.49 0.54
C LEU A 204 5.90 14.23 -0.32
N LEU A 205 5.47 14.90 -1.39
CA LEU A 205 6.35 15.71 -2.23
C LEU A 205 6.94 16.87 -1.42
N GLU A 206 6.10 17.57 -0.68
CA GLU A 206 6.45 18.69 0.20
C GLU A 206 7.39 18.26 1.32
N ALA A 207 7.18 17.05 1.90
CA ALA A 207 8.07 16.50 2.91
C ALA A 207 9.47 16.19 2.36
N PHE A 208 9.55 15.65 1.14
CA PHE A 208 10.83 15.43 0.45
C PHE A 208 11.53 16.75 0.14
N GLU A 209 10.79 17.75 -0.34
CA GLU A 209 11.31 19.10 -0.58
C GLU A 209 11.83 19.73 0.72
N ALA A 210 11.09 19.61 1.83
CA ALA A 210 11.50 20.11 3.13
C ALA A 210 12.79 19.45 3.67
N MET A 211 13.04 18.19 3.30
CA MET A 211 14.31 17.49 3.56
C MET A 211 15.43 17.86 2.58
N GLY A 212 15.16 18.68 1.56
CA GLY A 212 16.10 18.96 0.47
C GLY A 212 16.34 17.77 -0.47
N LYS A 213 15.37 16.84 -0.54
CA LYS A 213 15.42 15.64 -1.39
C LYS A 213 14.50 15.78 -2.60
N ASP A 214 14.95 15.27 -3.74
CA ASP A 214 14.19 15.26 -4.98
C ASP A 214 13.54 13.88 -5.19
N ILE A 215 12.25 13.78 -4.94
CA ILE A 215 11.49 12.52 -5.06
C ILE A 215 11.42 11.99 -6.50
N SER A 216 11.69 12.82 -7.52
CA SER A 216 11.67 12.35 -8.92
C SER A 216 12.86 11.45 -9.27
N LYS A 217 13.91 11.46 -8.44
CA LYS A 217 15.15 10.68 -8.64
C LYS A 217 15.15 9.33 -7.93
N VAL A 218 14.08 9.01 -7.22
CA VAL A 218 13.99 7.73 -6.49
C VAL A 218 13.87 6.57 -7.48
N SER A 219 14.45 5.44 -7.11
CA SER A 219 14.37 4.20 -7.88
C SER A 219 12.95 3.62 -7.88
N HIS A 220 12.69 2.71 -8.82
CA HIS A 220 11.42 1.96 -8.83
C HIS A 220 11.22 1.16 -7.52
N GLN A 221 12.29 0.65 -6.93
CA GLN A 221 12.23 -0.09 -5.66
C GLN A 221 11.85 0.81 -4.48
N GLU A 222 12.32 2.06 -4.45
CA GLU A 222 11.87 3.05 -3.46
C GLU A 222 10.40 3.43 -3.69
N MET A 223 9.97 3.61 -4.94
CA MET A 223 8.57 3.88 -5.26
C MET A 223 7.61 2.81 -4.75
N ARG A 224 8.03 1.53 -4.71
CA ARG A 224 7.27 0.40 -4.15
C ARG A 224 7.01 0.51 -2.64
N SER A 225 7.68 1.44 -1.95
CA SER A 225 7.36 1.84 -0.57
C SER A 225 6.72 3.23 -0.51
N LEU A 226 7.16 4.18 -1.35
CA LEU A 226 6.68 5.57 -1.30
C LEU A 226 5.20 5.73 -1.66
N VAL A 227 4.63 4.86 -2.50
CA VAL A 227 3.18 4.86 -2.72
C VAL A 227 2.38 4.56 -1.45
N CYS A 228 2.94 3.79 -0.51
CA CYS A 228 2.38 3.53 0.82
C CYS A 228 2.61 4.74 1.74
N ALA A 229 3.80 5.35 1.67
CA ALA A 229 4.20 6.52 2.46
C ALA A 229 3.41 7.81 2.13
N GLN A 230 2.49 7.77 1.18
CA GLN A 230 1.50 8.85 1.01
C GLN A 230 0.51 8.94 2.18
N CYS A 231 0.34 7.83 2.92
CA CYS A 231 -0.68 7.68 3.95
C CYS A 231 -0.15 7.05 5.24
N HIS A 232 0.73 6.05 5.13
CA HIS A 232 1.28 5.26 6.24
C HIS A 232 2.51 5.94 6.86
N VAL A 233 2.27 7.13 7.41
CA VAL A 233 3.29 8.04 7.96
C VAL A 233 2.75 8.83 9.15
N GLU A 234 3.67 9.40 9.94
CA GLU A 234 3.37 10.44 10.92
C GLU A 234 2.93 11.74 10.23
N TYR A 235 1.97 12.44 10.82
CA TYR A 235 1.51 13.71 10.30
C TYR A 235 0.87 14.59 11.37
N TYR A 236 0.89 15.90 11.12
CA TYR A 236 0.12 16.86 11.88
C TYR A 236 -0.65 17.83 10.96
N PHE A 237 -1.52 18.64 11.55
CA PHE A 237 -2.23 19.69 10.86
C PHE A 237 -1.66 21.07 11.19
N ASN A 238 -1.01 21.69 10.23
CA ASN A 238 -0.48 23.03 10.34
C ASN A 238 -1.60 24.07 10.15
N LYS A 239 -1.87 24.84 11.21
CA LYS A 239 -2.92 25.87 11.25
C LYS A 239 -2.43 27.28 10.88
N SER A 240 -1.13 27.42 10.63
CA SER A 240 -0.46 28.71 10.39
C SER A 240 -0.06 28.92 8.93
N MET A 241 -0.06 27.85 8.12
CA MET A 241 0.33 27.93 6.71
C MET A 241 -0.71 28.68 5.86
N TYR A 242 -2.00 28.47 6.14
CA TYR A 242 -3.10 29.20 5.51
C TYR A 242 -4.19 29.50 6.55
N GLU A 243 -4.71 30.72 6.54
CA GLU A 243 -5.74 31.15 7.48
C GLU A 243 -7.00 30.29 7.36
N GLY A 244 -7.43 29.71 8.50
CA GLY A 244 -8.62 28.85 8.58
C GLY A 244 -8.47 27.47 7.95
N VAL A 245 -7.24 27.01 7.67
CA VAL A 245 -6.97 25.69 7.07
C VAL A 245 -6.12 24.85 8.02
N GLN A 246 -6.50 23.59 8.18
CA GLN A 246 -5.74 22.60 8.92
C GLN A 246 -4.89 21.79 7.94
N TYR A 247 -3.80 22.38 7.43
CA TYR A 247 -3.05 21.83 6.29
C TYR A 247 -2.23 20.58 6.69
N LEU A 248 -2.33 19.50 5.92
CA LEU A 248 -1.57 18.26 6.19
C LEU A 248 -0.08 18.47 5.97
N VAL A 249 0.74 18.15 6.99
CA VAL A 249 2.21 18.22 6.88
C VAL A 249 2.83 16.97 7.52
N PHE A 250 3.83 16.39 6.87
CA PHE A 250 4.70 15.38 7.49
C PHE A 250 5.87 16.08 8.18
N PRO A 251 6.14 15.81 9.47
CA PRO A 251 7.15 16.54 10.26
C PRO A 251 8.59 16.13 9.94
N TRP A 252 8.92 15.94 8.66
CA TRP A 252 10.16 15.28 8.23
C TRP A 252 11.33 16.22 7.95
N LYS A 253 11.17 17.54 8.15
CA LYS A 253 12.19 18.55 7.79
C LYS A 253 13.57 18.21 8.37
N ASN A 254 13.61 17.67 9.59
CA ASN A 254 14.85 17.34 10.30
C ASN A 254 15.29 15.87 10.11
N GLY A 255 14.48 15.06 9.42
CA GLY A 255 14.65 13.61 9.32
C GLY A 255 13.37 12.86 9.71
N THR A 256 13.46 11.54 9.85
CA THR A 256 12.29 10.65 10.02
C THR A 256 12.35 9.81 11.29
N THR A 257 13.41 9.94 12.10
CA THR A 257 13.47 9.28 13.41
C THR A 257 12.53 9.95 14.41
N ALA A 258 12.15 9.22 15.46
CA ALA A 258 11.26 9.75 16.49
C ALA A 258 11.83 11.01 17.15
N GLU A 259 13.14 11.02 17.43
CA GLU A 259 13.84 12.13 18.05
C GLU A 259 13.93 13.36 17.13
N GLU A 260 14.14 13.16 15.82
CA GLU A 260 14.15 14.25 14.83
C GLU A 260 12.76 14.90 14.69
N ILE A 261 11.71 14.07 14.72
CA ILE A 261 10.31 14.50 14.67
C ILE A 261 9.89 15.21 15.97
N GLU A 262 10.25 14.66 17.14
CA GLU A 262 10.03 15.31 18.44
C GLU A 262 10.70 16.69 18.48
N LYS A 263 11.98 16.76 18.08
CA LYS A 263 12.70 18.02 17.95
C LYS A 263 12.01 19.00 17.00
N TYR A 264 11.48 18.52 15.88
CA TYR A 264 10.74 19.36 14.94
C TYR A 264 9.52 20.01 15.62
N TYR A 265 8.75 19.24 16.39
CA TYR A 265 7.59 19.76 17.11
C TYR A 265 7.96 20.74 18.23
N ASP A 266 9.05 20.48 18.95
CA ASP A 266 9.61 21.39 19.96
C ASP A 266 10.00 22.73 19.33
N ASP A 267 10.71 22.71 18.20
CA ASP A 267 11.20 23.92 17.51
C ASP A 267 10.05 24.84 17.08
N ILE A 268 8.85 24.28 16.83
CA ILE A 268 7.65 25.05 16.46
C ILE A 268 6.66 25.23 17.63
N ASN A 269 7.01 24.77 18.85
CA ASN A 269 6.14 24.75 20.03
C ASN A 269 4.75 24.15 19.76
N PHE A 270 4.71 23.04 19.01
CA PHE A 270 3.45 22.42 18.59
C PHE A 270 2.85 21.55 19.69
N SER A 271 1.52 21.49 19.71
CA SER A 271 0.77 20.53 20.50
C SER A 271 -0.54 20.20 19.78
N ASP A 272 -0.86 18.91 19.71
CA ASP A 272 -2.13 18.44 19.17
C ASP A 272 -3.29 18.72 20.13
N TRP A 273 -3.07 18.50 21.43
CA TRP A 273 -4.04 18.80 22.47
C TRP A 273 -3.39 19.01 23.83
N THR A 274 -4.09 19.74 24.71
CA THR A 274 -3.77 19.78 26.13
C THR A 274 -4.47 18.62 26.84
N HIS A 275 -3.69 17.75 27.46
CA HIS A 275 -4.20 16.57 28.16
C HIS A 275 -5.17 16.96 29.30
N GLN A 276 -6.35 16.35 29.35
CA GLN A 276 -7.41 16.82 30.25
C GLN A 276 -7.13 16.54 31.74
N LEU A 277 -6.31 15.52 32.05
CA LEU A 277 -5.96 15.16 33.43
C LEU A 277 -4.69 15.91 33.90
N SER A 278 -3.54 15.61 33.30
CA SER A 278 -2.23 16.20 33.63
C SER A 278 -2.02 17.64 33.17
N ARG A 279 -2.81 18.16 32.23
CA ARG A 279 -2.62 19.48 31.58
C ARG A 279 -1.35 19.61 30.74
N ALA A 280 -0.65 18.51 30.46
CA ALA A 280 0.51 18.51 29.59
C ALA A 280 0.12 18.85 28.13
N PRO A 281 0.93 19.62 27.38
CA PRO A 281 0.81 19.75 25.94
C PRO A 281 1.28 18.46 25.29
N MET A 282 0.39 17.79 24.55
CA MET A 282 0.64 16.45 24.00
C MET A 282 0.88 16.51 22.50
N LEU A 283 1.65 15.53 22.03
CA LEU A 283 1.80 15.15 20.63
C LEU A 283 1.07 13.82 20.41
N LYS A 284 0.37 13.69 19.28
CA LYS A 284 -0.23 12.42 18.87
C LYS A 284 0.60 11.86 17.72
N ALA A 285 1.10 10.64 17.90
CA ALA A 285 1.66 9.89 16.79
C ALA A 285 0.57 9.11 16.03
N GLN A 286 0.55 9.19 14.70
CA GLN A 286 -0.33 8.46 13.78
C GLN A 286 0.51 7.54 12.91
N HIS A 287 0.29 6.22 13.03
CA HIS A 287 0.77 5.18 12.11
C HIS A 287 2.08 5.52 11.37
N PRO A 288 3.21 5.73 12.11
CA PRO A 288 4.51 6.07 11.54
C PRO A 288 5.17 4.83 10.90
N ASP A 289 4.42 4.13 10.05
CA ASP A 289 4.78 2.81 9.56
C ASP A 289 6.00 2.89 8.65
N TYR A 290 6.05 3.89 7.76
CA TYR A 290 7.19 4.11 6.88
C TYR A 290 8.44 4.52 7.67
N GLU A 291 8.30 5.47 8.60
CA GLU A 291 9.39 5.95 9.44
C GLU A 291 10.00 4.83 10.29
N ILE A 292 9.15 4.06 10.97
CA ILE A 292 9.60 2.89 11.75
C ILE A 292 10.24 1.87 10.82
N PHE A 293 9.63 1.57 9.67
CA PHE A 293 10.16 0.63 8.69
C PHE A 293 11.58 1.01 8.23
N LEU A 294 11.85 2.29 7.99
CA LEU A 294 13.17 2.78 7.56
C LEU A 294 14.28 2.47 8.58
N THR A 295 13.96 2.31 9.86
CA THR A 295 14.93 1.93 10.91
C THR A 295 15.21 0.43 10.95
N GLY A 296 14.42 -0.38 10.24
CA GLY A 296 14.45 -1.83 10.30
C GLY A 296 15.50 -2.51 9.40
N THR A 297 15.75 -3.79 9.69
CA THR A 297 16.68 -4.61 8.89
C THR A 297 16.18 -4.81 7.45
N HIS A 298 14.87 -4.97 7.23
CA HIS A 298 14.33 -5.15 5.87
C HIS A 298 14.58 -3.92 4.99
N ALA A 299 14.33 -2.70 5.49
CA ALA A 299 14.61 -1.47 4.77
C ALA A 299 16.09 -1.28 4.48
N SER A 300 16.97 -1.53 5.46
CA SER A 300 18.43 -1.43 5.26
C SER A 300 19.00 -2.44 4.26
N ARG A 301 18.25 -3.50 3.93
CA ARG A 301 18.55 -4.47 2.87
C ARG A 301 17.81 -4.21 1.55
N GLY A 302 17.09 -3.10 1.43
CA GLY A 302 16.41 -2.68 0.20
C GLY A 302 15.11 -3.42 -0.10
N VAL A 303 14.54 -4.16 0.86
CA VAL A 303 13.19 -4.73 0.76
C VAL A 303 12.20 -3.57 0.79
N SER A 304 11.12 -3.62 0.01
CA SER A 304 10.07 -2.60 -0.07
C SER A 304 8.79 -3.05 0.63
N CYS A 305 7.87 -2.12 0.91
CA CYS A 305 6.55 -2.45 1.46
C CYS A 305 5.83 -3.47 0.57
N ALA A 306 5.88 -3.26 -0.74
CA ALA A 306 5.25 -4.14 -1.72
C ALA A 306 5.86 -5.55 -1.78
N ASP A 307 7.11 -5.77 -1.37
CA ASP A 307 7.70 -7.12 -1.38
C ASP A 307 7.01 -8.06 -0.40
N CYS A 308 6.53 -7.53 0.73
CA CYS A 308 5.83 -8.32 1.75
C CYS A 308 4.31 -8.22 1.64
N HIS A 309 3.77 -7.02 1.40
CA HIS A 309 2.33 -6.76 1.43
C HIS A 309 1.64 -6.89 0.06
N MET A 310 2.42 -6.88 -1.02
CA MET A 310 1.91 -7.02 -2.39
C MET A 310 2.80 -7.99 -3.17
N PRO A 311 2.99 -9.24 -2.68
CA PRO A 311 3.90 -10.17 -3.31
C PRO A 311 3.44 -10.53 -4.72
N PHE A 312 4.37 -10.93 -5.56
CA PHE A 312 3.99 -11.45 -6.87
C PHE A 312 3.30 -12.81 -6.74
N ILE A 313 2.22 -13.00 -7.49
CA ILE A 313 1.52 -14.27 -7.62
C ILE A 313 1.45 -14.70 -9.09
N SER A 314 1.33 -16.00 -9.33
CA SER A 314 1.17 -16.55 -10.66
C SER A 314 -0.18 -17.25 -10.79
N GLU A 315 -0.96 -16.83 -11.77
CA GLU A 315 -2.27 -17.42 -12.08
C GLU A 315 -2.38 -17.62 -13.60
N GLY A 316 -2.69 -18.85 -14.03
CA GLY A 316 -2.80 -19.17 -15.45
C GLY A 316 -1.52 -18.93 -16.26
N GLY A 317 -0.35 -18.99 -15.62
CA GLY A 317 0.95 -18.75 -16.27
C GLY A 317 1.35 -17.27 -16.41
N GLN A 318 0.49 -16.34 -15.97
CA GLN A 318 0.80 -14.91 -15.90
C GLN A 318 1.24 -14.54 -14.48
N LYS A 319 2.29 -13.72 -14.37
CA LYS A 319 2.76 -13.17 -13.10
C LYS A 319 2.23 -11.75 -12.95
N PHE A 320 1.61 -11.44 -11.81
CA PHE A 320 1.13 -10.11 -11.48
C PHE A 320 1.30 -9.83 -9.98
N THR A 321 1.11 -8.58 -9.58
CA THR A 321 1.26 -8.14 -8.19
C THR A 321 -0.05 -8.37 -7.44
N ASP A 322 -0.02 -9.10 -6.33
CA ASP A 322 -1.18 -9.28 -5.46
C ASP A 322 -1.56 -7.93 -4.83
N HIS A 323 -2.80 -7.48 -5.06
CA HIS A 323 -3.32 -6.25 -4.45
C HIS A 323 -4.17 -6.54 -3.20
N HIS A 324 -4.16 -7.77 -2.68
CA HIS A 324 -4.71 -8.05 -1.35
C HIS A 324 -3.74 -7.55 -0.27
N ILE A 325 -3.73 -6.23 -0.03
CA ILE A 325 -2.91 -5.61 1.01
C ILE A 325 -3.44 -6.04 2.39
N GLN A 326 -2.67 -6.88 3.07
CA GLN A 326 -3.03 -7.54 4.32
C GLN A 326 -1.79 -7.82 5.19
N SER A 327 -1.99 -8.47 6.32
CA SER A 327 -0.89 -9.02 7.11
C SER A 327 -0.09 -10.07 6.30
N PRO A 328 1.23 -9.92 6.14
CA PRO A 328 2.07 -10.91 5.44
C PRO A 328 2.02 -12.30 6.09
N LEU A 329 1.64 -12.38 7.37
CA LEU A 329 1.47 -13.65 8.08
C LEU A 329 0.28 -14.49 7.56
N ASN A 330 -0.65 -13.89 6.81
CA ASN A 330 -1.72 -14.62 6.12
C ASN A 330 -1.26 -15.21 4.77
N ASN A 331 -0.06 -14.86 4.29
CA ASN A 331 0.47 -15.30 3.00
C ASN A 331 2.01 -15.50 3.05
N VAL A 332 2.49 -16.18 4.10
CA VAL A 332 3.94 -16.36 4.38
C VAL A 332 4.70 -16.94 3.17
N ALA A 333 4.08 -17.85 2.43
CA ALA A 333 4.69 -18.49 1.26
C ALA A 333 5.13 -17.47 0.19
N ASN A 334 4.27 -16.51 -0.14
CA ASN A 334 4.56 -15.52 -1.17
C ASN A 334 5.24 -14.26 -0.60
N SER A 335 4.98 -13.93 0.66
CA SER A 335 5.50 -12.71 1.30
C SER A 335 6.88 -12.87 1.93
N CYS A 336 7.24 -14.08 2.38
CA CYS A 336 8.46 -14.31 3.16
C CYS A 336 9.35 -15.39 2.53
N GLN A 337 8.78 -16.53 2.14
CA GLN A 337 9.55 -17.70 1.68
C GLN A 337 10.15 -17.54 0.27
N VAL A 338 9.88 -16.40 -0.39
CA VAL A 338 10.61 -15.96 -1.58
C VAL A 338 12.08 -15.63 -1.28
N CYS A 339 12.38 -15.22 -0.04
CA CYS A 339 13.72 -14.90 0.44
C CYS A 339 14.21 -15.87 1.54
N HIS A 340 13.30 -16.30 2.40
CA HIS A 340 13.58 -17.14 3.56
C HIS A 340 13.36 -18.62 3.26
N ARG A 341 14.21 -19.51 3.81
CA ARG A 341 14.15 -20.96 3.57
C ARG A 341 13.55 -21.73 4.75
N GLU A 342 13.24 -21.03 5.82
CA GLU A 342 12.65 -21.54 7.03
C GLU A 342 11.18 -21.92 6.82
N GLU A 343 10.72 -22.89 7.63
CA GLU A 343 9.32 -23.31 7.66
C GLU A 343 8.40 -22.17 8.12
N THR A 344 7.18 -22.14 7.58
CA THR A 344 6.18 -21.10 7.85
C THR A 344 5.99 -20.82 9.35
N GLN A 345 5.90 -21.87 10.16
CA GLN A 345 5.69 -21.70 11.60
C GLN A 345 6.89 -21.08 12.32
N LYS A 346 8.12 -21.34 11.85
CA LYS A 346 9.32 -20.73 12.41
C LYS A 346 9.34 -19.23 12.09
N LEU A 347 9.04 -18.85 10.85
CA LEU A 347 8.94 -17.44 10.45
C LEU A 347 7.86 -16.70 11.22
N ILE A 348 6.68 -17.30 11.39
CA ILE A 348 5.61 -16.70 12.21
C ILE A 348 6.07 -16.54 13.67
N SER A 349 6.76 -17.53 14.23
CA SER A 349 7.29 -17.46 15.59
C SER A 349 8.36 -16.40 15.77
N ASP A 350 9.17 -16.11 14.74
CA ASP A 350 10.22 -15.09 14.82
C ASP A 350 9.64 -13.66 14.78
N VAL A 351 8.41 -13.50 14.27
CA VAL A 351 7.68 -12.23 14.27
C VAL A 351 6.97 -11.95 15.61
N TYR A 352 6.65 -12.99 16.39
CA TYR A 352 5.82 -12.92 17.61
C TYR A 352 6.58 -12.76 18.92
#